data_AF-A0A2D4JXZ0-F1
#
_entry.id   AF-A0A2D4JXZ0-F1
#
_cell.length_a   1.000
_cell.length_b   1.000
_cell.length_c   1.000
_cell.angle_alpha   90.00
_cell.angle_beta   90.00
_cell.angle_gamma   90.00
#
_symmetry.space_group_name_H-M   'P 1'
#
loop_
_entity.id
_entity.type
_entity.pdbx_description
1 polymer ?
#
loop_
_entity_poly.entity_id
_entity_poly.type
_entity_poly.pdbx_seq_one_letter_code
_entity_poly.pdbx_strand_id
1 'polypeptide(L)'
;VEDTAVVEKTKEEIIAKLQGRYGCCRFLRDGYRTPKEDPSRLYYEPAELKLFENIECEWPLFWTYLIIDGLFSGNAEQVQEYREALEGVLVKGTNGLRLVPELYCVPLEEVEEEYSHPHTVERLPVGKLPLMWAQSLYILGCLMAEVSFDPALALSCLELSVGGKGHRQPPPREA
;
A
#
# COMPACT_ATOMS: atom_id res chain seq x y z
N VAL A 1 -6.28 -17.68 -5.49
CA VAL A 1 -7.14 -18.04 -4.34
C VAL A 1 -8.55 -18.10 -4.88
N GLU A 2 -9.24 -19.22 -4.73
CA GLU A 2 -10.54 -19.43 -5.38
C GLU A 2 -11.74 -19.00 -4.52
N ASP A 3 -11.52 -18.85 -3.21
CA ASP A 3 -12.57 -18.43 -2.28
C ASP A 3 -12.60 -16.90 -2.13
N THR A 4 -13.52 -16.27 -2.88
CA THR A 4 -13.77 -14.83 -2.83
C THR A 4 -14.17 -14.36 -1.44
N ALA A 5 -14.87 -15.17 -0.64
CA ALA A 5 -15.29 -14.76 0.71
C ALA A 5 -14.08 -14.63 1.65
N VAL A 6 -13.07 -15.49 1.49
CA VAL A 6 -11.81 -15.37 2.23
C VAL A 6 -11.03 -14.13 1.81
N VAL A 7 -11.01 -13.80 0.51
CA VAL A 7 -10.34 -12.60 -0.01
C VAL A 7 -10.98 -11.34 0.56
N GLU A 8 -12.31 -11.21 0.47
CA GLU A 8 -13.03 -10.05 0.98
C GLU A 8 -12.88 -9.91 2.50
N LYS A 9 -13.05 -10.99 3.26
CA LYS A 9 -12.84 -10.96 4.72
C LYS A 9 -11.42 -10.56 5.10
N THR A 10 -10.41 -11.02 4.35
CA THR A 10 -9.02 -10.65 4.60
C THR A 10 -8.78 -9.17 4.31
N LYS A 11 -9.37 -8.65 3.23
CA LYS A 11 -9.29 -7.24 2.87
C LYS A 11 -9.97 -6.35 3.91
N GLU A 12 -11.15 -6.71 4.38
CA GLU A 12 -11.84 -6.01 5.47
C GLU A 12 -10.99 -5.95 6.75
N GLU A 13 -10.37 -7.07 7.14
CA GLU A 13 -9.49 -7.12 8.32
C GLU A 13 -8.22 -6.26 8.15
N ILE A 14 -7.65 -6.23 6.94
CA ILE A 14 -6.51 -5.38 6.61
C ILE A 14 -6.89 -3.91 6.71
N ILE A 15 -7.99 -3.51 6.08
CA ILE A 15 -8.47 -2.12 6.10
C ILE A 15 -8.79 -1.71 7.54
N ALA A 16 -9.56 -2.52 8.26
CA ALA A 16 -9.98 -2.20 9.63
C ALA A 16 -8.80 -2.03 10.61
N LYS A 17 -7.70 -2.76 10.41
CA LYS A 17 -6.54 -2.74 11.33
C LYS A 17 -5.43 -1.79 10.91
N LEU A 18 -5.22 -1.62 9.61
CA LEU A 18 -4.01 -0.99 9.10
C LEU A 18 -4.28 0.35 8.43
N GLN A 19 -5.53 0.62 8.01
CA GLN A 19 -5.86 1.88 7.36
C GLN A 19 -5.86 3.04 8.35
N GLY A 20 -5.27 4.15 7.93
CA GLY A 20 -5.37 5.44 8.57
C GLY A 20 -5.76 6.54 7.59
N ARG A 21 -5.41 7.79 7.92
CA ARG A 21 -5.86 8.98 7.17
C ARG A 21 -5.03 9.29 5.93
N TYR A 22 -3.85 8.68 5.80
CA TYR A 22 -2.89 8.93 4.72
C TYR A 22 -2.45 7.66 3.98
N GLY A 23 -3.08 6.51 4.24
CA GLY A 23 -2.72 5.23 3.66
C GLY A 23 -2.93 4.10 4.66
N CYS A 24 -2.19 3.01 4.49
CA CYS A 24 -2.13 1.95 5.49
C CYS A 24 -0.75 1.85 6.11
N CYS A 25 -0.64 1.45 7.38
CA CYS A 25 0.62 0.94 7.90
C CYS A 25 0.92 -0.43 7.27
N ARG A 26 2.20 -0.83 7.23
CA ARG A 26 2.59 -2.11 6.62
C ARG A 26 2.14 -3.30 7.45
N PHE A 27 2.26 -3.16 8.77
CA PHE A 27 1.80 -4.09 9.79
C PHE A 27 1.75 -3.34 11.13
N LEU A 28 1.01 -3.88 12.10
CA LEU A 28 0.92 -3.29 13.45
C LEU A 28 2.30 -3.26 14.13
N ARG A 29 2.61 -2.16 14.82
CA ARG A 29 3.89 -1.92 15.52
C ARG A 29 5.10 -1.85 14.59
N ASP A 30 4.88 -1.38 13.37
CA ASP A 30 5.93 -1.08 12.43
C ASP A 30 6.69 0.19 12.85
N GLY A 31 7.94 0.02 13.28
CA GLY A 31 8.80 1.11 13.74
C GLY A 31 9.47 1.92 12.64
N TYR A 32 9.37 1.51 11.38
CA TYR A 32 10.16 2.12 10.32
C TYR A 32 9.80 3.59 10.10
N ARG A 33 10.81 4.44 10.23
CA ARG A 33 10.74 5.91 10.17
C ARG A 33 9.78 6.56 11.15
N THR A 34 9.33 5.83 12.17
CA THR A 34 8.55 6.43 13.26
C THR A 34 9.45 7.39 14.06
N PRO A 35 8.90 8.39 14.77
CA PRO A 35 9.71 9.35 15.51
C PRO A 35 10.50 8.75 16.68
N LYS A 36 10.13 7.54 17.13
CA LYS A 36 10.79 6.81 18.21
C LYS A 36 11.80 5.77 17.67
N GLU A 37 11.97 5.67 16.35
CA GLU A 37 12.95 4.77 15.73
C GLU A 37 14.39 5.24 16.01
N ASP A 38 15.28 4.30 16.33
CA ASP A 38 16.73 4.51 16.22
C ASP A 38 17.24 4.01 14.85
N PRO A 39 17.49 4.91 13.88
CA PRO A 39 17.89 4.51 12.53
C PRO A 39 19.32 3.95 12.44
N SER A 40 20.11 4.03 13.53
CA SER A 40 21.48 3.50 13.56
C SER A 40 21.53 1.99 13.79
N ARG A 41 20.41 1.39 14.21
CA ARG A 41 20.30 -0.03 14.57
C ARG A 41 19.62 -0.83 13.45
N LEU A 42 20.11 -2.04 13.22
CA LEU A 42 19.60 -2.92 12.17
C LEU A 42 18.30 -3.65 12.57
N TYR A 43 18.07 -3.84 13.87
CA TYR A 43 16.91 -4.55 14.40
C TYR A 43 16.35 -3.82 15.64
N TYR A 44 15.05 -3.97 15.85
CA TYR A 44 14.37 -3.47 17.05
C TYR A 44 14.50 -4.45 18.20
N GLU A 45 14.65 -3.96 19.43
CA GLU A 45 14.45 -4.77 20.62
C GLU A 45 12.98 -5.14 20.76
N PRO A 46 12.65 -6.32 21.35
CA PRO A 46 11.28 -6.72 21.59
C PRO A 46 10.46 -5.68 22.40
N ALA A 47 11.10 -4.96 23.32
CA ALA A 47 10.46 -3.93 24.12
C ALA A 47 10.12 -2.66 23.34
N GLU A 48 10.84 -2.37 22.25
CA GLU A 48 10.66 -1.17 21.43
C GLU A 48 9.41 -1.24 20.55
N LEU A 49 8.97 -2.44 20.17
CA LEU A 49 7.79 -2.61 19.32
C LEU A 49 6.52 -1.98 19.94
N LYS A 50 6.42 -1.97 21.27
CA LYS A 50 5.29 -1.33 21.96
C LYS A 50 5.33 0.21 21.85
N LEU A 51 6.51 0.80 21.64
CA LEU A 51 6.66 2.23 21.43
C LEU A 51 6.10 2.66 20.06
N PHE A 52 6.04 1.76 19.08
CA PHE A 52 5.56 2.12 17.74
C PHE A 52 4.04 2.03 17.61
N GLU A 53 3.36 1.44 18.59
CA GLU A 53 1.91 1.27 18.60
C GLU A 53 1.20 2.63 18.51
N ASN A 54 0.31 2.77 17.53
CA ASN A 54 -0.48 3.96 17.18
C ASN A 54 0.29 5.11 16.49
N ILE A 55 1.61 5.02 16.36
CA ILE A 55 2.44 6.03 15.67
C ILE A 55 3.10 5.49 14.41
N GLU A 56 2.65 4.32 13.94
CA GLU A 56 3.15 3.71 12.72
C GLU A 56 3.01 4.65 11.53
N CYS A 57 4.00 4.64 10.64
CA CYS A 57 3.93 5.43 9.42
C CYS A 57 2.86 4.88 8.48
N GLU A 58 2.13 5.78 7.84
CA GLU A 58 1.07 5.44 6.89
C GLU A 58 1.59 5.57 5.45
N TRP A 59 1.31 4.57 4.62
CA TRP A 59 1.85 4.46 3.26
C TRP A 59 0.72 4.61 2.23
N PRO A 60 0.70 5.70 1.44
CA PRO A 60 -0.26 5.87 0.35
C PRO A 60 -0.17 4.77 -0.72
N LEU A 61 0.97 4.06 -0.78
CA LEU A 61 1.19 2.90 -1.65
C LEU A 61 0.03 1.89 -1.56
N PHE A 62 -0.48 1.60 -0.37
CA PHE A 62 -1.53 0.57 -0.22
C PHE A 62 -2.85 0.97 -0.87
N TRP A 63 -3.20 2.26 -0.86
CA TRP A 63 -4.37 2.74 -1.60
C TRP A 63 -4.21 2.57 -3.12
N THR A 64 -2.98 2.64 -3.66
CA THR A 64 -2.77 2.31 -5.08
C THR A 64 -3.09 0.85 -5.38
N TYR A 65 -2.84 -0.08 -4.45
CA TYR A 65 -3.26 -1.47 -4.61
C TYR A 65 -4.78 -1.59 -4.55
N LEU A 66 -5.46 -0.89 -3.64
CA LEU A 66 -6.91 -0.96 -3.52
C LEU A 66 -7.62 -0.36 -4.75
N ILE A 67 -7.05 0.68 -5.36
CA ILE A 67 -7.54 1.19 -6.66
C ILE A 67 -7.41 0.11 -7.74
N ILE A 68 -6.25 -0.53 -7.85
CA ILE A 68 -6.03 -1.57 -8.86
C ILE A 68 -6.93 -2.79 -8.60
N ASP A 69 -7.06 -3.23 -7.35
CA ASP A 69 -8.00 -4.29 -6.95
C ASP A 69 -9.44 -3.96 -7.34
N GLY A 70 -9.87 -2.73 -7.09
CA GLY A 70 -11.21 -2.24 -7.46
C GLY A 70 -11.42 -2.28 -8.98
N LEU A 71 -10.41 -1.92 -9.76
CA LEU A 71 -10.47 -1.99 -11.23
C LEU A 71 -10.61 -3.43 -11.73
N PHE A 72 -9.86 -4.38 -11.15
CA PHE A 72 -9.93 -5.80 -11.54
C PHE A 72 -11.21 -6.50 -11.06
N SER A 73 -11.75 -6.08 -9.91
CA SER A 73 -13.02 -6.61 -9.38
C SER A 73 -14.27 -5.94 -9.96
N GLY A 74 -14.11 -4.87 -10.75
CA GLY A 74 -15.22 -4.06 -11.26
C GLY A 74 -15.93 -3.23 -10.19
N ASN A 75 -15.32 -3.06 -9.00
CA ASN A 75 -15.86 -2.27 -7.92
C ASN A 75 -15.54 -0.78 -8.09
N ALA A 76 -16.40 -0.07 -8.84
CA ALA A 76 -16.23 1.35 -9.13
C ALA A 76 -16.29 2.24 -7.87
N GLU A 77 -17.03 1.84 -6.83
CA GLU A 77 -17.13 2.57 -5.57
C GLU A 77 -15.79 2.57 -4.84
N GLN A 78 -15.17 1.39 -4.69
CA GLN A 78 -13.82 1.24 -4.12
C GLN A 78 -12.79 2.07 -4.91
N VAL A 79 -12.85 2.04 -6.24
CA VAL A 79 -11.94 2.83 -7.09
C VAL A 79 -12.08 4.33 -6.81
N GLN A 80 -13.31 4.83 -6.73
CA GLN A 80 -13.56 6.25 -6.50
C GLN A 80 -13.14 6.70 -5.10
N GLU A 81 -13.49 5.92 -4.07
CA GLU A 81 -13.13 6.18 -2.68
C GLU A 81 -11.61 6.35 -2.52
N TYR A 82 -10.83 5.38 -2.99
CA TYR A 82 -9.37 5.43 -2.82
C TYR A 82 -8.69 6.43 -3.77
N ARG A 83 -9.31 6.80 -4.89
CA ARG A 83 -8.83 7.91 -5.73
C ARG A 83 -8.95 9.25 -5.01
N GLU A 84 -10.09 9.50 -4.39
CA GLU A 84 -10.33 10.73 -3.64
C GLU A 84 -9.42 10.81 -2.42
N ALA A 85 -9.30 9.71 -1.68
CA ALA A 85 -8.38 9.61 -0.54
C ALA A 85 -6.93 9.87 -0.98
N LEU A 86 -6.47 9.21 -2.05
CA LEU A 86 -5.12 9.37 -2.56
C LEU A 86 -4.86 10.81 -3.03
N GLU A 87 -5.79 11.44 -3.74
CA GLU A 87 -5.67 12.83 -4.19
C GLU A 87 -5.44 13.80 -3.02
N GLY A 88 -6.06 13.55 -1.87
CA GLY A 88 -5.87 14.32 -0.63
C GLY A 88 -4.45 14.27 -0.06
N VAL A 89 -3.65 13.26 -0.44
CA VAL A 89 -2.30 13.02 0.10
C VAL A 89 -1.21 13.06 -0.97
N LEU A 90 -1.52 13.50 -2.18
CA LEU A 90 -0.50 13.75 -3.20
C LEU A 90 0.22 15.06 -2.91
N VAL A 91 1.56 15.03 -2.98
CA VAL A 91 2.38 16.23 -2.83
C VAL A 91 2.58 16.88 -4.19
N LYS A 92 2.39 18.20 -4.28
CA LYS A 92 2.63 18.97 -5.51
C LYS A 92 4.12 19.22 -5.70
N GLY A 93 4.69 18.65 -6.77
CA GLY A 93 6.06 18.91 -7.20
C GLY A 93 6.21 20.28 -7.88
N THR A 94 7.46 20.69 -8.13
CA THR A 94 7.82 22.00 -8.71
C THR A 94 7.20 22.26 -10.08
N ASN A 95 6.90 21.21 -10.84
CA ASN A 95 6.36 21.29 -12.19
C ASN A 95 4.83 21.17 -12.21
N GLY A 96 4.17 21.26 -11.06
CA GLY A 96 2.74 21.00 -10.90
C GLY A 96 2.36 19.53 -10.94
N LEU A 97 3.33 18.62 -11.04
CA LEU A 97 3.11 17.18 -11.01
C LEU A 97 2.65 16.72 -9.62
N ARG A 98 1.67 15.81 -9.58
CA ARG A 98 1.24 15.15 -8.35
C ARG A 98 2.14 13.95 -8.07
N LEU A 99 2.79 13.98 -6.91
CA LEU A 99 3.79 13.00 -6.51
C LEU A 99 3.28 12.20 -5.30
N VAL A 100 3.37 10.88 -5.39
CA VAL A 100 3.05 9.98 -4.28
C VAL A 100 4.27 9.92 -3.34
N PRO A 101 4.17 10.37 -2.09
CA PRO A 101 5.25 10.24 -1.12
C PRO A 101 5.46 8.79 -0.70
N GLU A 102 6.63 8.48 -0.15
CA GLU A 102 6.92 7.15 0.41
C GLU A 102 6.00 6.81 1.58
N LEU A 103 5.93 7.71 2.57
CA LEU A 103 5.08 7.54 3.74
C LEU A 103 4.76 8.87 4.42
N TYR A 104 3.82 8.83 5.35
CA TYR A 104 3.44 9.90 6.25
C TYR A 104 3.78 9.51 7.69
N CYS A 105 4.46 10.41 8.42
CA CYS A 105 4.94 10.19 9.77
C CYS A 105 4.39 11.26 10.73
N VAL A 106 4.14 10.86 11.98
CA VAL A 106 3.76 11.76 13.08
C VAL A 106 4.93 12.72 13.36
N PRO A 107 4.72 14.03 13.54
CA PRO A 107 5.78 14.94 14.00
C PRO A 107 6.32 14.53 15.37
N LEU A 108 7.63 14.67 15.62
CA LEU A 108 8.26 14.23 16.87
C LEU A 108 7.66 14.94 18.10
N GLU A 109 7.32 16.21 17.93
CA GLU A 109 6.71 17.08 18.92
C GLU A 109 5.26 16.70 19.28
N GLU A 110 4.57 15.97 18.42
CA GLU A 110 3.14 15.61 18.58
C GLU A 110 2.93 14.12 18.91
N VAL A 111 4.01 13.36 19.16
CA VAL A 111 3.92 11.92 19.47
C VAL A 111 3.08 11.64 20.71
N GLU A 112 3.22 12.43 21.77
CA GLU A 112 2.46 12.21 23.02
C GLU A 112 0.96 12.50 22.83
N GLU A 113 0.62 13.44 21.94
CA GLU A 113 -0.77 13.71 21.56
C GLU A 113 -1.35 12.54 20.76
N GLU A 114 -0.62 12.03 19.78
CA GLU A 114 -1.06 10.86 18.99
C GLU A 114 -1.22 9.61 19.86
N TYR A 115 -0.37 9.39 20.87
CA TYR A 115 -0.59 8.29 21.84
C TYR A 115 -1.86 8.47 22.67
N SER A 116 -2.18 9.71 23.04
CA SER A 116 -3.34 10.03 23.86
C SER A 116 -4.64 9.95 23.04
N HIS A 117 -4.59 10.41 21.79
CA HIS A 117 -5.70 10.46 20.85
C HIS A 117 -5.26 9.95 19.47
N PRO A 118 -5.26 8.61 19.25
CA PRO A 118 -4.79 8.02 18.00
C PRO A 118 -5.52 8.55 16.76
N HIS A 119 -4.78 8.68 15.66
CA HIS A 119 -5.21 9.13 14.35
C HIS A 119 -5.73 10.58 14.28
N THR A 120 -5.38 11.43 15.24
CA THR A 120 -5.82 12.83 15.28
C THR A 120 -4.76 13.81 14.80
N VAL A 121 -3.47 13.47 14.96
CA VAL A 121 -2.36 14.35 14.56
C VAL A 121 -2.22 14.39 13.04
N GLU A 122 -1.94 15.58 12.51
CA GLU A 122 -1.60 15.76 11.10
C GLU A 122 -0.18 15.22 10.83
N ARG A 123 -0.07 14.31 9.85
CA ARG A 123 1.21 13.67 9.53
C ARG A 123 1.94 14.40 8.42
N LEU A 124 3.27 14.30 8.42
CA LEU A 124 4.15 14.91 7.44
C LEU A 124 4.66 13.88 6.44
N PRO A 125 4.80 14.22 5.14
CA PRO A 125 5.39 13.33 4.17
C PRO A 125 6.89 13.17 4.44
N VAL A 126 7.38 11.94 4.55
CA VAL A 126 8.78 11.60 4.84
C VAL A 126 9.28 10.52 3.88
N GLY A 127 10.58 10.56 3.60
CA GLY A 127 11.26 9.59 2.73
C GLY A 127 11.37 10.06 1.29
N LYS A 128 11.28 9.13 0.35
CA LYS A 128 11.38 9.40 -1.08
C LYS A 128 10.14 10.15 -1.58
N LEU A 129 10.37 11.14 -2.42
CA LEU A 129 9.31 11.85 -3.13
C LEU A 129 9.73 12.08 -4.60
N PRO A 130 9.10 11.41 -5.57
CA PRO A 130 8.10 10.36 -5.39
C PRO A 130 8.69 9.04 -4.93
N LEU A 131 7.89 8.20 -4.25
CA LEU A 131 8.17 6.78 -4.19
C LEU A 131 7.85 6.16 -5.54
N MET A 132 8.88 5.85 -6.33
CA MET A 132 8.72 5.38 -7.71
C MET A 132 7.80 4.16 -7.86
N TRP A 133 7.79 3.26 -6.88
CA TRP A 133 6.87 2.12 -6.87
C TRP A 133 5.41 2.58 -6.79
N ALA A 134 5.05 3.36 -5.78
CA ALA A 134 3.70 3.88 -5.61
C ALA A 134 3.30 4.80 -6.77
N GLN A 135 4.21 5.65 -7.25
CA GLN A 135 3.98 6.53 -8.40
C GLN A 135 3.65 5.74 -9.67
N SER A 136 4.36 4.64 -9.91
CA SER A 136 4.12 3.78 -11.08
C SER A 136 2.73 3.14 -11.03
N LEU A 137 2.32 2.66 -9.85
CA LEU A 137 1.01 2.05 -9.64
C LEU A 137 -0.12 3.08 -9.72
N TYR A 138 0.10 4.28 -9.19
CA TYR A 138 -0.83 5.40 -9.33
C TYR A 138 -1.06 5.76 -10.80
N ILE A 139 0.01 5.93 -11.58
CA ILE A 139 -0.10 6.20 -13.03
C ILE A 139 -0.80 5.05 -13.74
N LEU A 140 -0.45 3.80 -13.44
CA LEU A 140 -1.08 2.62 -14.00
C LEU A 140 -2.60 2.60 -13.72
N GLY A 141 -2.99 2.80 -12.46
CA GLY A 141 -4.40 2.87 -12.07
C GLY A 141 -5.15 3.99 -12.80
N CYS A 142 -4.55 5.17 -12.95
CA CYS A 142 -5.12 6.27 -13.74
C CYS A 142 -5.35 5.86 -15.20
N LEU A 143 -4.34 5.28 -15.86
CA LEU A 143 -4.48 4.84 -17.26
C LEU A 143 -5.57 3.77 -17.43
N MET A 144 -5.64 2.82 -16.50
CA MET A 144 -6.65 1.75 -16.53
C MET A 144 -8.08 2.24 -16.32
N ALA A 145 -8.30 3.34 -15.59
CA ALA A 145 -9.65 3.87 -15.41
C ALA A 145 -10.13 4.72 -16.59
N GLU A 146 -9.21 5.36 -17.32
CA GLU A 146 -9.55 6.22 -18.47
C GLU A 146 -9.76 5.44 -19.76
N VAL A 147 -8.98 4.37 -19.97
CA VAL A 147 -9.20 3.43 -21.08
C VAL A 147 -10.37 2.52 -20.69
N SER A 148 -11.24 2.14 -21.63
CA SER A 148 -12.27 1.11 -21.40
C SER A 148 -11.61 -0.22 -21.06
N PHE A 149 -11.24 -0.38 -19.79
CA PHE A 149 -10.57 -1.54 -19.26
C PHE A 149 -11.59 -2.66 -19.11
N ASP A 150 -11.34 -3.77 -19.80
CA ASP A 150 -12.08 -5.02 -19.62
C ASP A 150 -11.30 -5.91 -18.65
N PRO A 151 -11.77 -6.06 -17.39
CA PRO A 151 -11.10 -6.88 -16.39
C PRO A 151 -11.01 -8.35 -16.80
N ALA A 152 -12.01 -8.87 -17.53
CA ALA A 152 -12.04 -10.27 -17.95
C ALA A 152 -10.96 -10.56 -19.01
N LEU A 153 -10.77 -9.64 -19.95
CA LEU A 153 -9.69 -9.73 -20.94
C LEU A 153 -8.31 -9.67 -20.27
N ALA A 154 -8.12 -8.77 -19.30
CA ALA A 154 -6.86 -8.64 -18.58
C ALA A 154 -6.51 -9.89 -17.74
N LEU A 155 -7.48 -10.45 -17.03
CA LEU A 155 -7.31 -11.69 -16.25
C LEU A 155 -6.99 -12.88 -17.16
N SER A 156 -7.65 -13.01 -18.31
CA SER A 156 -7.35 -14.07 -19.27
C SER A 156 -5.91 -13.99 -19.82
N CYS A 157 -5.38 -12.77 -20.04
CA CYS A 157 -3.99 -12.58 -20.45
C CYS A 157 -3.00 -12.97 -19.34
N LEU A 158 -3.33 -12.71 -18.07
CA LEU A 158 -2.53 -13.11 -16.92
C LEU A 158 -2.52 -14.63 -16.76
N GLU A 159 -3.66 -15.31 -16.90
CA GLU A 159 -3.75 -16.77 -16.84
C GLU A 159 -2.92 -17.43 -17.96
N LEU A 160 -2.95 -16.88 -19.17
CA LEU A 160 -2.11 -17.33 -20.28
C LEU A 160 -0.61 -17.16 -19.98
N SER A 161 -0.23 -16.13 -19.23
CA SER A 161 1.16 -15.89 -18.83
C SER A 161 1.63 -16.81 -17.70
N VAL A 162 0.74 -17.13 -16.75
CA VAL A 162 1.05 -17.97 -15.58
C VAL A 162 0.96 -19.48 -15.89
N GLY A 163 0.16 -19.89 -16.88
CA GLY A 163 -0.02 -21.29 -17.31
C GLY A 163 1.19 -21.95 -18.00
N GLY A 164 2.32 -21.25 -18.14
CA GLY A 164 3.50 -21.68 -18.90
C GLY A 164 4.55 -22.53 -18.16
N LYS A 165 4.20 -23.33 -17.15
CA LYS A 165 5.12 -24.32 -16.55
C LYS A 165 4.56 -25.74 -16.66
N GLY A 166 4.56 -26.26 -17.89
CA GLY A 166 4.55 -27.70 -18.11
C GLY A 166 5.77 -28.34 -17.45
N HIS A 167 5.52 -29.39 -16.65
CA HIS A 167 6.53 -30.31 -16.13
C HIS A 167 7.47 -30.75 -17.27
N ARG A 168 8.71 -30.25 -17.31
CA ARG A 168 9.77 -30.91 -18.08
C ARG A 168 10.20 -32.14 -17.28
N GLN A 169 9.77 -33.32 -17.70
CA GLN A 169 10.42 -34.55 -17.27
C GLN A 169 11.92 -34.46 -17.62
N PRO A 170 12.83 -34.76 -16.69
CA PRO A 170 14.24 -34.83 -17.02
C PRO A 170 14.46 -35.96 -18.04
N PRO A 171 15.38 -35.79 -19.01
CA PRO A 171 15.66 -36.84 -19.98
C PRO A 171 16.17 -38.11 -19.26
N PRO A 172 15.84 -39.30 -19.79
CA PRO A 172 16.30 -40.56 -19.21
C PRO A 172 17.82 -40.60 -19.22
N ARG A 173 18.41 -41.00 -18.08
CA ARG A 173 19.84 -41.26 -18.00
C ARG A 173 20.13 -42.52 -18.83
N GLU A 174 20.91 -42.35 -19.90
CA GLU A 174 21.52 -43.47 -20.61
C GLU A 174 22.50 -44.18 -19.65
N ALA A 175 22.47 -45.52 -19.71
CA ALA A 175 23.26 -46.43 -18.87
C ALA A 175 24.65 -46.69 -19.47
#